data_AF-A0AAD1U420-F1
#
_entry.id   AF-A0AAD1U420-F1
#
_cell.length_a   1.000
_cell.length_b   1.000
_cell.length_c   1.000
_cell.angle_alpha   90.00
_cell.angle_beta   90.00
_cell.angle_gamma   90.00
#
_symmetry.space_group_name_H-M   'P 1'
#
loop_
_entity.id
_entity.type
_entity.pdbx_description
1 polymer ?
#
loop_
_entity_poly.entity_id
_entity_poly.type
_entity_poly.pdbx_seq_one_letter_code
_entity_poly.pdbx_strand_id
1 'polypeptide(L)'
;MNSCHDIDIEDKNNDEKAKESAQCLISCSLNKDRAFIFNSDPELQDIDCAIDEVVSLSSKAEKQITVGNFSINQEMLRKLFSVFKAKTCVSLSSCNINLSSTPDFGSELDGCTIEELQFSNMEEAKYGDWANSEAFTNLIKGLAKNEAFKTVLKKIRVSKCGLDEIKIKGILEQEGFSSVDVQSS
;
A
#
# COMPACT_ATOMS: atom_id res chain seq x y z
N MET A 1 -9.33 54.12 27.74
CA MET A 1 -8.10 53.34 27.93
C MET A 1 -8.24 52.09 27.11
N ASN A 2 -7.51 52.00 25.99
CA ASN A 2 -7.43 50.79 25.17
C ASN A 2 -6.44 49.84 25.84
N SER A 3 -6.82 48.57 26.02
CA SER A 3 -5.86 47.48 26.18
C SER A 3 -6.38 46.29 25.39
N CYS A 4 -5.79 46.09 24.22
CA CYS A 4 -5.82 44.83 23.49
C CYS A 4 -4.69 43.94 24.02
N HIS A 5 -4.87 42.62 23.86
CA HIS A 5 -3.93 41.52 24.08
C HIS A 5 -4.04 40.84 25.45
N ASP A 6 -4.90 39.84 25.51
CA ASP A 6 -4.53 38.52 25.99
C ASP A 6 -5.06 37.52 24.95
N ILE A 7 -4.16 37.04 24.09
CA ILE A 7 -4.41 35.83 23.28
C ILE A 7 -3.88 34.70 24.15
N ASP A 8 -4.78 33.94 24.74
CA ASP A 8 -4.44 32.68 25.39
C ASP A 8 -3.75 31.78 24.37
N ILE A 9 -2.51 31.44 24.69
CA ILE A 9 -1.68 30.48 23.95
C ILE A 9 -2.20 29.09 24.33
N GLU A 10 -3.28 28.67 23.69
CA GLU A 10 -3.70 27.26 23.68
C GLU A 10 -3.73 26.74 22.24
N ASP A 11 -3.28 25.48 22.08
CA ASP A 11 -3.31 24.68 20.86
C ASP A 11 -2.34 24.97 19.71
N LYS A 12 -1.04 25.11 20.03
CA LYS A 12 0.04 24.83 19.04
C LYS A 12 0.96 23.67 19.38
N ASN A 13 0.95 23.18 20.62
CA ASN A 13 1.85 22.11 21.06
C ASN A 13 1.33 20.69 20.85
N ASN A 14 0.03 20.50 20.60
CA ASN A 14 -0.53 19.17 20.32
C ASN A 14 -0.29 18.76 18.85
N ASP A 15 -0.37 19.71 17.93
CA ASP A 15 -0.18 19.47 16.49
C ASP A 15 1.30 19.25 16.12
N GLU A 16 2.22 19.95 16.82
CA GLU A 16 3.66 19.71 16.66
C GLU A 16 4.11 18.39 17.29
N LYS A 17 3.55 17.98 18.43
CA LYS A 17 3.82 16.65 19.01
C LYS A 17 3.19 15.51 18.22
N ALA A 18 2.01 15.70 17.62
CA ALA A 18 1.42 14.71 16.71
C ALA A 18 2.27 14.57 15.42
N LYS A 19 2.80 15.68 14.89
CA LYS A 19 3.74 15.67 13.76
C LYS A 19 5.12 15.10 14.10
N GLU A 20 5.67 15.38 15.27
CA GLU A 20 6.90 14.75 15.75
C GLU A 20 6.71 13.26 16.08
N SER A 21 5.51 12.88 16.55
CA SER A 21 5.16 11.47 16.74
C SER A 21 5.06 10.77 15.38
N ALA A 22 4.44 11.39 14.37
CA ALA A 22 4.37 10.90 12.98
C ALA A 22 5.76 10.79 12.31
N GLN A 23 6.66 11.74 12.58
CA GLN A 23 8.07 11.68 12.16
C GLN A 23 8.85 10.50 12.76
N CYS A 24 8.32 9.87 13.82
CA CYS A 24 8.86 8.64 14.39
C CYS A 24 8.29 7.36 13.73
N LEU A 25 7.28 7.45 12.85
CA LEU A 25 6.49 6.31 12.38
C LEU A 25 6.88 5.77 11.02
N ILE A 26 7.70 6.49 10.26
CA ILE A 26 8.01 6.16 8.86
C ILE A 26 9.51 6.31 8.63
N SER A 27 10.23 5.20 8.61
CA SER A 27 11.62 5.20 8.13
C SER A 27 11.64 5.33 6.59
N CYS A 28 11.74 6.56 6.08
CA CYS A 28 11.83 6.80 4.64
C CYS A 28 13.29 6.79 4.17
N SER A 29 13.73 5.73 3.50
CA SER A 29 15.02 5.70 2.82
C SER A 29 14.84 5.89 1.31
N LEU A 30 15.42 6.97 0.77
CA LEU A 30 15.64 7.13 -0.66
C LEU A 30 16.84 6.26 -1.05
N ASN A 31 16.60 5.15 -1.75
CA ASN A 31 17.71 4.47 -2.42
C ASN A 31 17.96 5.13 -3.79
N LYS A 32 19.19 5.01 -4.31
CA LYS A 32 19.65 5.73 -5.52
C LYS A 32 18.78 5.49 -6.78
N ASP A 33 17.90 4.49 -6.75
CA ASP A 33 16.97 4.12 -7.81
C ASP A 33 15.55 4.69 -7.67
N ARG A 34 15.33 5.71 -6.81
CA ARG A 34 14.03 6.40 -6.62
C ARG A 34 12.93 5.48 -6.07
N ALA A 35 13.32 4.53 -5.20
CA ALA A 35 12.43 3.70 -4.40
C ALA A 35 12.24 4.36 -3.02
N PHE A 36 10.98 4.50 -2.61
CA PHE A 36 10.62 4.93 -1.26
C PHE A 36 10.13 3.73 -0.45
N ILE A 37 10.68 3.54 0.74
CA ILE A 37 10.23 2.51 1.68
C ILE A 37 9.50 3.23 2.82
N PHE A 38 8.26 2.85 3.06
CA PHE A 38 7.48 3.30 4.21
C PHE A 38 7.32 2.10 5.15
N ASN A 39 7.88 2.17 6.36
CA ASN A 39 7.67 1.13 7.37
C ASN A 39 6.98 1.74 8.58
N SER A 40 5.82 1.23 8.97
CA SER A 40 5.27 1.51 10.30
C SER A 40 5.92 0.66 11.37
N ASP A 41 5.96 1.18 12.60
CA ASP A 41 6.29 0.39 13.77
C ASP A 41 5.18 -0.67 13.99
N PRO A 42 5.54 -1.96 14.18
CA PRO A 42 4.58 -3.02 14.45
C PRO A 42 3.75 -2.83 15.74
N GLU A 43 4.16 -1.96 16.67
CA GLU A 43 3.44 -1.68 17.92
C GLU A 43 2.43 -0.53 17.82
N LEU A 44 2.39 0.19 16.70
CA LEU A 44 1.58 1.40 16.55
C LEU A 44 0.17 1.12 16.03
N GLN A 45 -0.81 1.64 16.79
CA GLN A 45 -2.24 1.42 16.59
C GLN A 45 -2.92 2.51 15.74
N ASP A 46 -2.30 3.68 15.55
CA ASP A 46 -2.90 4.81 14.82
C ASP A 46 -2.41 4.87 13.36
N ILE A 47 -2.98 3.96 12.55
CA ILE A 47 -2.53 3.66 11.19
C ILE A 47 -3.05 4.68 10.17
N ASP A 48 -4.18 5.33 10.45
CA ASP A 48 -4.83 6.26 9.50
C ASP A 48 -3.96 7.49 9.22
N CYS A 49 -3.36 8.08 10.26
CA CYS A 49 -2.50 9.26 10.10
C CYS A 49 -1.22 8.93 9.32
N ALA A 50 -0.67 7.73 9.49
CA ALA A 50 0.51 7.27 8.76
C ALA A 50 0.22 7.03 7.27
N ILE A 51 -0.97 6.54 6.91
CA ILE A 51 -1.36 6.33 5.50
C ILE A 51 -1.49 7.65 4.74
N ASP A 52 -2.06 8.69 5.33
CA ASP A 52 -2.15 10.00 4.69
C ASP A 52 -0.76 10.62 4.46
N GLU A 53 0.19 10.39 5.38
CA GLU A 53 1.58 10.80 5.19
C GLU A 53 2.29 9.96 4.11
N VAL A 54 2.08 8.65 4.06
CA VAL A 54 2.56 7.78 2.96
C VAL A 54 2.05 8.30 1.62
N VAL A 55 0.75 8.59 1.50
CA VAL A 55 0.12 9.15 0.29
C VAL A 55 0.78 10.48 -0.11
N SER A 56 0.96 11.39 0.85
CA SER A 56 1.60 12.69 0.63
C SER A 56 3.05 12.55 0.12
N LEU A 57 3.84 11.70 0.77
CA LEU A 57 5.25 11.48 0.44
C LEU A 57 5.45 10.63 -0.82
N SER A 58 4.48 9.80 -1.20
CA SER A 58 4.51 8.98 -2.43
C SER A 58 4.65 9.81 -3.70
N SER A 59 4.27 11.09 -3.67
CA SER A 59 4.48 12.04 -4.79
C SER A 59 5.96 12.21 -5.15
N LYS A 60 6.87 12.00 -4.20
CA LYS A 60 8.32 12.16 -4.38
C LYS A 60 8.98 10.92 -5.01
N ALA A 61 8.32 9.76 -4.96
CA ALA A 61 8.77 8.55 -5.63
C ALA A 61 8.49 8.65 -7.13
N GLU A 62 9.46 8.37 -8.00
CA GLU A 62 9.21 8.50 -9.45
C GLU A 62 8.94 7.17 -10.14
N LYS A 63 9.47 6.05 -9.61
CA LYS A 63 9.35 4.74 -10.28
C LYS A 63 8.84 3.64 -9.37
N GLN A 64 9.38 3.57 -8.16
CA GLN A 64 9.12 2.47 -7.24
C GLN A 64 8.65 2.97 -5.89
N ILE A 65 7.72 2.23 -5.30
CA ILE A 65 7.30 2.42 -3.92
C ILE A 65 7.17 1.07 -3.22
N THR A 66 7.61 1.04 -1.98
CA THR A 66 7.46 -0.09 -1.07
C THR A 66 6.75 0.39 0.19
N VAL A 67 5.64 -0.26 0.53
CA VAL A 67 4.93 -0.04 1.80
C VAL A 67 5.07 -1.31 2.64
N GLY A 68 5.50 -1.12 3.88
CA GLY A 68 5.99 -2.16 4.76
C GLY A 68 5.37 -2.10 6.16
N ASN A 69 5.07 -3.25 6.76
CA ASN A 69 4.63 -3.35 8.17
C ASN A 69 3.27 -2.71 8.51
N PHE A 70 2.39 -2.46 7.55
CA PHE A 70 1.07 -1.84 7.77
C PHE A 70 -0.05 -2.87 7.89
N SER A 71 -1.04 -2.61 8.75
CA SER A 71 -2.34 -3.26 8.65
C SER A 71 -3.27 -2.42 7.78
N ILE A 72 -3.59 -2.91 6.58
CA ILE A 72 -4.26 -2.19 5.51
C ILE A 72 -5.68 -2.74 5.36
N ASN A 73 -6.67 -1.90 5.68
CA ASN A 73 -8.07 -2.17 5.34
C ASN A 73 -8.39 -1.74 3.90
N GLN A 74 -9.62 -2.00 3.45
CA GLN A 74 -10.04 -1.64 2.09
C GLN A 74 -9.95 -0.13 1.77
N GLU A 75 -10.27 0.77 2.72
CA GLU A 75 -10.20 2.21 2.48
C GLU A 75 -8.75 2.67 2.31
N MET A 76 -7.87 2.25 3.20
CA MET A 76 -6.43 2.54 3.13
C MET A 76 -5.84 2.01 1.83
N LEU A 77 -6.23 0.80 1.41
CA LEU A 77 -5.79 0.21 0.16
C LEU A 77 -6.18 1.08 -1.04
N ARG A 78 -7.40 1.61 -1.08
CA ARG A 78 -7.84 2.54 -2.14
C ARG A 78 -7.01 3.83 -2.16
N LYS A 79 -6.77 4.42 -0.98
CA LYS A 79 -5.91 5.62 -0.85
C LYS A 79 -4.50 5.33 -1.39
N LEU A 80 -3.89 4.20 -1.02
CA LEU A 80 -2.59 3.79 -1.53
C LEU A 80 -2.59 3.59 -3.05
N PHE A 81 -3.59 2.90 -3.61
CA PHE A 81 -3.65 2.66 -5.05
C PHE A 81 -3.90 3.94 -5.87
N SER A 82 -4.52 4.97 -5.27
CA SER A 82 -4.67 6.29 -5.90
C SER A 82 -3.33 6.99 -6.18
N VAL A 83 -2.28 6.68 -5.40
CA VAL A 83 -0.92 7.20 -5.60
C VAL A 83 0.00 6.21 -6.30
N PHE A 84 -0.20 4.90 -6.06
CA PHE A 84 0.57 3.84 -6.71
C PHE A 84 0.38 3.81 -8.21
N LYS A 85 -0.79 4.25 -8.71
CA LYS A 85 -1.09 4.27 -10.14
C LYS A 85 -0.06 5.00 -11.00
N ALA A 86 0.70 5.93 -10.43
CA ALA A 86 1.74 6.67 -11.13
C ALA A 86 3.12 5.99 -11.08
N LYS A 87 3.23 4.81 -10.44
CA LYS A 87 4.48 4.09 -10.23
C LYS A 87 4.50 2.85 -11.12
N THR A 88 5.67 2.53 -11.66
CA THR A 88 5.84 1.33 -12.51
C THR A 88 6.04 0.07 -11.68
N CYS A 89 6.53 0.19 -10.44
CA CYS A 89 6.73 -0.92 -9.52
C CYS A 89 6.19 -0.59 -8.13
N VAL A 90 5.34 -1.46 -7.60
CA VAL A 90 4.72 -1.31 -6.28
C VAL A 90 4.99 -2.57 -5.48
N SER A 91 5.49 -2.40 -4.26
CA SER A 91 5.76 -3.49 -3.34
C SER A 91 5.00 -3.31 -2.03
N LEU A 92 4.35 -4.37 -1.58
CA LEU A 92 3.80 -4.49 -0.24
C LEU A 92 4.61 -5.56 0.51
N SER A 93 5.20 -5.21 1.65
CA SER A 93 6.02 -6.12 2.45
C SER A 93 5.49 -6.21 3.87
N SER A 94 5.32 -7.40 4.42
CA SER A 94 4.93 -7.54 5.83
C SER A 94 3.64 -6.77 6.16
N CYS A 95 2.70 -6.68 5.22
CA CYS A 95 1.45 -5.93 5.40
C CYS A 95 0.28 -6.88 5.67
N ASN A 96 -0.52 -6.57 6.69
CA ASN A 96 -1.79 -7.24 6.92
C ASN A 96 -2.89 -6.64 6.06
N ILE A 97 -3.12 -7.19 4.86
CA ILE A 97 -4.21 -6.73 3.98
C ILE A 97 -5.50 -7.48 4.33
N ASN A 98 -6.42 -6.79 5.01
CA ASN A 98 -7.71 -7.35 5.41
C ASN A 98 -8.79 -7.02 4.37
N LEU A 99 -9.03 -7.97 3.45
CA LEU A 99 -10.04 -7.87 2.39
C LEU A 99 -11.04 -9.03 2.47
N SER A 100 -12.13 -8.82 3.19
CA SER A 100 -13.25 -9.78 3.28
C SER A 100 -14.13 -9.80 2.02
N SER A 101 -13.97 -8.84 1.11
CA SER A 101 -14.71 -8.74 -0.14
C SER A 101 -13.84 -8.12 -1.22
N THR A 102 -14.27 -8.26 -2.49
CA THR A 102 -13.60 -7.63 -3.63
C THR A 102 -13.68 -6.10 -3.50
N PRO A 103 -12.54 -5.39 -3.35
CA PRO A 103 -12.54 -3.94 -3.26
C PRO A 103 -13.03 -3.32 -4.58
N ASP A 104 -13.62 -2.14 -4.46
CA ASP A 104 -13.94 -1.28 -5.59
C ASP A 104 -12.94 -0.12 -5.61
N PHE A 105 -12.05 -0.14 -6.61
CA PHE A 105 -11.06 0.91 -6.83
C PHE A 105 -11.60 2.05 -7.71
N GLY A 106 -12.88 2.02 -8.09
CA GLY A 106 -13.53 3.12 -8.82
C GLY A 106 -12.71 3.65 -10.00
N SER A 107 -12.59 4.98 -10.06
CA SER A 107 -11.71 5.68 -11.01
C SER A 107 -10.32 5.95 -10.44
N GLU A 108 -10.01 5.47 -9.23
CA GLU A 108 -8.71 5.70 -8.61
C GLU A 108 -7.56 5.16 -9.46
N LEU A 109 -7.77 4.06 -10.19
CA LEU A 109 -6.77 3.45 -11.07
C LEU A 109 -6.75 4.00 -12.51
N ASP A 110 -7.50 5.06 -12.82
CA ASP A 110 -7.44 5.67 -14.13
C ASP A 110 -6.04 6.24 -14.40
N GLY A 111 -5.49 5.88 -15.56
CA GLY A 111 -4.13 6.24 -15.96
C GLY A 111 -3.03 5.42 -15.27
N CYS A 112 -3.36 4.22 -14.77
CA CYS A 112 -2.40 3.37 -14.08
C CYS A 112 -1.20 2.95 -14.96
N THR A 113 -0.01 2.98 -14.38
CA THR A 113 1.27 2.61 -15.00
C THR A 113 1.97 1.43 -14.30
N ILE A 114 1.29 0.76 -13.36
CA ILE A 114 1.87 -0.32 -12.55
C ILE A 114 2.13 -1.54 -13.44
N GLU A 115 3.40 -1.75 -13.80
CA GLU A 115 3.84 -2.91 -14.58
C GLU A 115 4.21 -4.10 -13.68
N GLU A 116 4.59 -3.83 -12.43
CA GLU A 116 5.05 -4.84 -11.48
C GLU A 116 4.42 -4.66 -10.09
N LEU A 117 3.80 -5.73 -9.58
CA LEU A 117 3.38 -5.86 -8.18
C LEU A 117 4.29 -6.84 -7.45
N GLN A 118 4.73 -6.48 -6.25
CA GLN A 118 5.51 -7.35 -5.37
C GLN A 118 4.78 -7.52 -4.03
N PHE A 119 4.70 -8.75 -3.56
CA PHE A 119 4.23 -9.09 -2.23
C PHE A 119 5.34 -9.87 -1.52
N SER A 120 5.70 -9.47 -0.30
CA SER A 120 6.73 -10.19 0.45
C SER A 120 6.44 -10.27 1.94
N ASN A 121 6.94 -11.32 2.60
CA ASN A 121 6.90 -11.50 4.05
C ASN A 121 5.48 -11.44 4.66
N MET A 122 4.48 -11.98 3.96
CA MET A 122 3.08 -12.02 4.42
C MET A 122 2.72 -13.31 5.19
N GLU A 123 3.65 -14.25 5.34
CA GLU A 123 3.38 -15.57 5.94
C GLU A 123 3.26 -15.58 7.47
N GLU A 124 3.72 -14.53 8.16
CA GLU A 124 3.55 -14.44 9.61
C GLU A 124 2.08 -14.19 9.95
N ALA A 125 1.53 -14.94 10.91
CA ALA A 125 0.12 -14.83 11.30
C ALA A 125 -0.34 -13.40 11.64
N LYS A 126 0.57 -12.54 12.12
CA LYS A 126 0.30 -11.13 12.42
C LYS A 126 0.10 -10.25 11.18
N TYR A 127 0.57 -10.69 10.02
CA TYR A 127 0.42 -10.02 8.71
C TYR A 127 -0.66 -10.65 7.83
N GLY A 128 -1.53 -11.48 8.45
CA GLY A 128 -2.68 -12.09 7.78
C GLY A 128 -2.36 -13.44 7.15
N ASP A 129 -3.35 -14.32 7.11
CA ASP A 129 -3.21 -15.64 6.50
C ASP A 129 -3.53 -15.59 5.00
N TRP A 130 -2.59 -15.13 4.17
CA TRP A 130 -2.77 -15.08 2.72
C TRP A 130 -2.89 -16.47 2.09
N ALA A 131 -2.26 -17.47 2.71
CA ALA A 131 -2.32 -18.86 2.23
C ALA A 131 -3.77 -19.37 2.24
N ASN A 132 -4.51 -19.08 3.31
CA ASN A 132 -5.86 -19.61 3.54
C ASN A 132 -6.99 -18.56 3.45
N SER A 133 -6.69 -17.28 3.23
CA SER A 133 -7.70 -16.23 3.02
C SER A 133 -7.99 -15.97 1.55
N GLU A 134 -9.19 -15.47 1.26
CA GLU A 134 -9.57 -14.98 -0.06
C GLU A 134 -9.02 -13.57 -0.35
N ALA A 135 -8.21 -12.99 0.54
CA ALA A 135 -7.75 -11.61 0.44
C ALA A 135 -6.97 -11.35 -0.86
N PHE A 136 -6.09 -12.27 -1.26
CA PHE A 136 -5.37 -12.15 -2.54
C PHE A 136 -6.31 -12.24 -3.74
N THR A 137 -7.22 -13.21 -3.75
CA THR A 137 -8.22 -13.36 -4.82
C THR A 137 -9.08 -12.09 -4.94
N ASN A 138 -9.53 -11.55 -3.82
CA ASN A 138 -10.31 -10.32 -3.77
C ASN A 138 -9.51 -9.14 -4.31
N LEU A 139 -8.24 -8.98 -3.91
CA LEU A 139 -7.36 -7.94 -4.43
C LEU A 139 -7.24 -8.02 -5.96
N ILE A 140 -6.91 -9.19 -6.51
CA ILE A 140 -6.76 -9.37 -7.96
C ILE A 140 -8.07 -9.09 -8.69
N LYS A 141 -9.21 -9.60 -8.19
CA LYS A 141 -10.55 -9.29 -8.72
C LYS A 141 -10.85 -7.80 -8.75
N GLY A 142 -10.50 -7.08 -7.68
CA GLY A 142 -10.70 -5.64 -7.60
C GLY A 142 -9.87 -4.89 -8.63
N LEU A 143 -8.60 -5.25 -8.75
CA LEU A 143 -7.66 -4.66 -9.72
C LEU A 143 -8.07 -4.98 -11.17
N ALA A 144 -8.61 -6.18 -11.43
CA ALA A 144 -9.07 -6.63 -12.75
C ALA A 144 -10.23 -5.80 -13.32
N LYS A 145 -10.99 -5.11 -12.45
CA LYS A 145 -12.09 -4.22 -12.89
C LYS A 145 -11.59 -3.02 -13.69
N ASN A 146 -10.31 -2.64 -13.54
CA ASN A 146 -9.71 -1.57 -14.33
C ASN A 146 -8.96 -2.16 -15.53
N GLU A 147 -9.47 -1.95 -16.75
CA GLU A 147 -8.89 -2.50 -17.97
C GLU A 147 -7.48 -1.97 -18.27
N ALA A 148 -7.18 -0.72 -17.88
CA ALA A 148 -5.84 -0.17 -18.05
C ALA A 148 -4.83 -0.91 -17.16
N PHE A 149 -5.18 -1.11 -15.89
CA PHE A 149 -4.37 -1.94 -14.98
C PHE A 149 -4.16 -3.35 -15.54
N LYS A 150 -5.24 -4.00 -16.03
CA LYS A 150 -5.19 -5.35 -16.60
C LYS A 150 -4.24 -5.47 -17.79
N THR A 151 -4.21 -4.45 -18.64
CA THR A 151 -3.37 -4.42 -19.85
C THR A 151 -1.91 -4.08 -19.53
N VAL A 152 -1.67 -3.28 -18.49
CA VAL A 152 -0.33 -2.75 -18.16
C VAL A 152 0.45 -3.67 -17.23
N LEU A 153 -0.22 -4.40 -16.33
CA LEU A 153 0.46 -5.32 -15.42
C LEU A 153 1.17 -6.42 -16.23
N LYS A 154 2.48 -6.56 -16.02
CA LYS A 154 3.33 -7.56 -16.68
C LYS A 154 3.84 -8.61 -15.73
N LYS A 155 3.95 -8.27 -14.44
CA LYS A 155 4.67 -9.12 -13.48
C LYS A 155 4.10 -9.06 -12.07
N ILE A 156 3.99 -10.23 -11.44
CA ILE A 156 3.76 -10.39 -10.01
C ILE A 156 4.93 -11.15 -9.40
N ARG A 157 5.57 -10.59 -8.38
CA ARG A 157 6.54 -11.30 -7.53
C ARG A 157 5.93 -11.59 -6.18
N VAL A 158 6.08 -12.82 -5.71
CA VAL A 158 5.70 -13.23 -4.37
C VAL A 158 6.90 -13.87 -3.67
N SER A 159 7.09 -13.57 -2.40
CA SER A 159 8.16 -14.16 -1.58
C SER A 159 7.66 -14.30 -0.15
N LYS A 160 7.71 -15.51 0.43
CA LYS A 160 7.27 -15.71 1.83
C LYS A 160 5.84 -15.19 2.09
N CYS A 161 4.90 -15.54 1.21
CA CYS A 161 3.50 -15.10 1.29
C CYS A 161 2.52 -16.24 1.58
N GLY A 162 3.01 -17.49 1.71
CA GLY A 162 2.17 -18.68 1.83
C GLY A 162 1.31 -19.01 0.59
N LEU A 163 1.40 -18.22 -0.48
CA LEU A 163 0.73 -18.46 -1.76
C LEU A 163 1.62 -19.29 -2.69
N ASP A 164 1.04 -20.34 -3.25
CA ASP A 164 1.68 -21.16 -4.28
C ASP A 164 1.53 -20.51 -5.68
N GLU A 165 2.56 -20.66 -6.52
CA GLU A 165 2.59 -20.08 -7.87
C GLU A 165 1.44 -20.57 -8.77
N ILE A 166 1.06 -21.84 -8.67
CA ILE A 166 -0.05 -22.43 -9.44
C ILE A 166 -1.36 -21.78 -9.02
N LYS A 167 -1.57 -21.58 -7.71
CA LYS A 167 -2.76 -20.90 -7.18
C LYS A 167 -2.85 -19.46 -7.71
N ILE A 168 -1.74 -18.73 -7.71
CA ILE A 168 -1.69 -17.34 -8.21
C ILE A 168 -2.03 -17.30 -9.70
N LYS A 169 -1.38 -18.13 -10.52
CA LYS A 169 -1.64 -18.19 -11.97
C LYS A 169 -3.10 -18.53 -12.26
N GLY A 170 -3.68 -19.51 -11.55
CA GLY A 170 -5.09 -19.86 -11.70
C GLY A 170 -6.05 -18.71 -11.40
N ILE A 171 -5.77 -17.90 -10.38
CA ILE A 171 -6.57 -16.69 -10.07
C ILE A 171 -6.41 -15.64 -11.18
N LEU A 172 -5.17 -15.39 -11.63
CA LEU A 172 -4.89 -14.41 -12.68
C LEU A 172 -5.59 -14.77 -14.00
N GLU A 173 -5.55 -16.04 -14.41
CA GLU A 173 -6.20 -16.52 -15.62
C GLU A 173 -7.72 -16.34 -15.58
N GLN A 174 -8.36 -16.61 -14.43
CA GLN A 174 -9.80 -16.40 -14.23
C GLN A 174 -10.21 -14.93 -14.40
N GLU A 175 -9.33 -14.00 -14.01
CA GLU A 175 -9.56 -12.56 -14.08
C GLU A 175 -9.01 -11.92 -15.37
N GLY A 176 -8.52 -12.73 -16.32
CA GLY A 176 -8.07 -12.28 -17.64
C GLY A 176 -6.63 -11.76 -17.71
N PHE A 177 -5.79 -12.04 -16.71
CA PHE A 177 -4.36 -11.70 -16.68
C PHE A 177 -3.48 -12.83 -17.25
N SER A 178 -3.76 -13.28 -18.47
CA SER A 178 -3.12 -14.49 -19.04
C SER A 178 -1.64 -14.33 -19.44
N SER A 179 -1.12 -13.11 -19.51
CA SER A 179 0.26 -12.79 -19.92
C SER A 179 1.18 -12.34 -18.78
N VAL A 180 0.69 -12.34 -17.53
CA VAL A 180 1.46 -11.86 -16.37
C VAL A 180 2.48 -12.91 -15.94
N ASP A 181 3.75 -12.54 -15.91
CA ASP A 181 4.83 -13.36 -15.34
C ASP A 181 4.68 -13.45 -13.82
N VAL A 182 4.63 -14.66 -13.28
CA VAL A 182 4.57 -14.90 -11.83
C VAL A 182 5.88 -15.49 -11.39
N GLN A 183 6.56 -14.82 -10.46
CA GLN A 183 7.81 -15.29 -9.87
C GLN A 183 7.61 -15.52 -8.37
N SER A 184 7.86 -16.75 -7.94
CA SER A 184 7.87 -17.13 -6.53
C SER A 184 9.30 -17.43 -6.06
N SER A 185 9.68 -16.95 -4.88
CA SER A 185 11.01 -17.19 -4.27
C SER A 185 10.94 -17.52 -2.79
#